data_AF-A0A8D9DWB6-F1
#
_entry.id   AF-A0A8D9DWB6-F1
#
_cell.length_a   1.000
_cell.length_b   1.000
_cell.length_c   1.000
_cell.angle_alpha   90.00
_cell.angle_beta   90.00
_cell.angle_gamma   90.00
#
_symmetry.space_group_name_H-M   'P 1'
#
loop_
_entity.id
_entity.type
_entity.pdbx_description
1 polymer ?
#
loop_
_entity_poly.entity_id
_entity_poly.type
_entity_poly.pdbx_seq_one_letter_code
_entity_poly.pdbx_strand_id
1 'polypeptide(L)'
;MDILCQLFDIQHDYVGSIASTLCQLDLEGLTEDINDKHLAPWTQLLRKHGIDNTPLTPYIVPEMLTLKPICLDNSKLRASGFQFTVPEPCRDNLEKILNDYKEMRLFPGEAATKL
;
A
#
# COMPACT_ATOMS: atom_id res chain seq x y z
N MET A 1 -1.88 9.63 -2.46
CA MET A 1 -0.63 8.99 -2.93
C MET A 1 0.60 9.75 -2.45
N ASP A 2 0.55 11.08 -2.39
CA ASP A 2 1.69 11.95 -2.10
C ASP A 2 2.45 11.61 -0.81
N ILE A 3 1.75 11.29 0.29
CA ILE A 3 2.40 10.94 1.56
C ILE A 3 3.25 9.67 1.42
N LEU A 4 2.77 8.65 0.70
CA LEU A 4 3.53 7.41 0.47
C LEU A 4 4.74 7.64 -0.43
N CYS A 5 4.61 8.47 -1.47
CA CYS A 5 5.72 8.83 -2.35
C CYS A 5 6.84 9.54 -1.59
N GLN A 6 6.49 10.44 -0.67
CA GLN A 6 7.46 11.14 0.18
C GLN A 6 8.12 10.22 1.21
N LEU A 7 7.40 9.25 1.75
CA LEU A 7 7.92 8.33 2.78
C LEU A 7 8.93 7.34 2.22
N PHE A 8 8.69 6.85 1.00
CA PHE A 8 9.50 5.80 0.39
C PHE A 8 10.40 6.31 -0.74
N ASP A 9 10.38 7.62 -1.02
CA ASP A 9 11.09 8.25 -2.13
C ASP A 9 10.76 7.57 -3.48
N ILE A 10 9.46 7.35 -3.72
CA ILE A 10 8.94 6.67 -4.91
C ILE A 10 8.37 7.72 -5.87
N GLN A 11 8.80 7.65 -7.13
CA GLN A 11 8.18 8.38 -8.22
C GLN A 11 6.99 7.57 -8.76
N HIS A 12 5.87 8.23 -9.02
CA HIS A 12 4.71 7.64 -9.68
C HIS A 12 4.36 8.45 -10.92
N ASP A 13 3.85 7.78 -11.94
CA ASP A 13 3.39 8.41 -13.18
C ASP A 13 1.94 8.00 -13.47
N TYR A 14 1.21 8.84 -14.20
CA TYR A 14 -0.15 8.56 -14.63
C TYR A 14 -0.14 8.02 -16.05
N VAL A 15 -0.44 6.73 -16.17
CA VAL A 15 -0.62 6.09 -17.47
C VAL A 15 -1.99 6.49 -18.01
N GLY A 16 -2.01 7.29 -19.10
CA GLY A 16 -3.20 7.94 -19.65
C GLY A 16 -4.45 7.05 -19.84
N SER A 17 -5.62 7.68 -20.01
CA SER A 17 -6.93 7.02 -19.99
C SER A 17 -7.11 5.86 -20.97
N ILE A 18 -6.48 5.91 -22.16
CA ILE A 18 -6.56 4.84 -23.16
C ILE A 18 -5.82 3.59 -22.68
N ALA A 19 -4.59 3.75 -22.18
CA ALA A 19 -3.79 2.66 -21.66
C ALA A 19 -4.41 2.10 -20.37
N SER A 20 -4.94 2.96 -19.49
CA SER A 20 -5.74 2.54 -18.32
C SER A 20 -6.95 1.69 -18.72
N THR A 21 -7.68 2.06 -19.77
CA THR A 21 -8.83 1.29 -20.28
C THR A 21 -8.40 -0.07 -20.84
N LEU A 22 -7.28 -0.13 -21.58
CA LEU A 22 -6.75 -1.39 -22.11
C LEU A 22 -6.31 -2.33 -20.98
N CYS A 23 -5.67 -1.80 -19.92
CA CYS A 23 -5.32 -2.59 -18.74
C CYS A 23 -6.56 -3.15 -18.02
N GLN A 24 -7.70 -2.47 -18.06
CA GLN A 24 -8.95 -2.99 -17.48
C GLN A 24 -9.55 -4.15 -18.28
N LEU A 25 -9.18 -4.34 -19.54
CA LEU A 25 -9.65 -5.47 -20.35
C LEU A 25 -8.95 -6.79 -19.99
N ASP A 26 -7.76 -6.72 -19.38
CA ASP A 26 -6.97 -7.87 -18.96
C ASP A 26 -6.37 -7.64 -17.56
N LEU A 27 -7.26 -7.59 -16.57
CA LEU A 27 -6.85 -7.46 -15.18
C LEU A 27 -6.15 -8.71 -14.65
N GLU A 28 -6.48 -9.89 -15.19
CA GLU A 28 -5.84 -11.16 -14.81
C GLU A 28 -4.35 -11.12 -15.16
N GLY A 29 -4.01 -10.91 -16.43
CA GLY A 29 -2.62 -10.81 -16.87
C GLY A 29 -1.84 -9.68 -16.17
N LEU A 30 -2.49 -8.53 -15.95
CA LEU A 30 -1.86 -7.43 -15.20
C LEU A 30 -1.51 -7.83 -13.76
N THR A 31 -2.42 -8.51 -13.06
CA THR A 31 -2.17 -8.94 -11.68
C THR A 31 -1.12 -10.03 -11.60
N GLU A 32 -1.09 -10.96 -12.56
CA GLU A 32 -0.02 -11.96 -12.70
C GLU A 32 1.34 -11.28 -12.86
N ASP A 33 1.46 -10.33 -13.80
CA ASP A 33 2.69 -9.56 -14.03
C ASP A 33 3.19 -8.82 -12.77
N ILE A 34 2.27 -8.23 -11.99
CA ILE A 34 2.59 -7.53 -10.74
C ILE A 34 3.06 -8.54 -9.70
N ASN A 35 2.33 -9.65 -9.53
CA ASN A 35 2.67 -10.69 -8.57
C ASN A 35 4.05 -11.29 -8.85
N ASP A 36 4.35 -11.60 -10.12
CA ASP A 36 5.65 -12.15 -10.54
C ASP A 36 6.81 -11.20 -10.27
N LYS A 37 6.60 -9.88 -10.46
CA LYS A 37 7.62 -8.86 -10.20
C LYS A 37 7.89 -8.63 -8.71
N HIS A 38 6.90 -8.79 -7.84
CA HIS A 38 6.99 -8.32 -6.45
C HIS A 38 7.06 -9.41 -5.39
N LEU A 39 6.48 -10.60 -5.61
CA LEU A 39 6.45 -11.67 -4.59
C LEU A 39 7.85 -12.16 -4.20
N ALA A 40 8.70 -12.44 -5.19
CA ALA A 40 10.04 -12.96 -4.95
C ALA A 40 10.96 -11.91 -4.28
N PRO A 41 11.06 -10.66 -4.76
CA PRO A 41 11.85 -9.63 -4.08
C PRO A 41 11.36 -9.33 -2.66
N TRP A 42 10.04 -9.30 -2.42
CA TRP A 42 9.47 -9.13 -1.08
C TRP A 42 9.91 -10.24 -0.14
N THR A 43 9.79 -11.50 -0.58
CA THR A 43 10.21 -12.67 0.23
C THR A 43 11.71 -12.62 0.55
N GLN A 44 12.55 -12.23 -0.41
CA GLN A 44 13.99 -12.08 -0.19
C GLN A 44 14.30 -10.97 0.80
N LEU A 45 13.59 -9.84 0.71
CA LEU A 45 13.74 -8.70 1.63
C LEU A 45 13.37 -9.10 3.06
N LEU A 46 12.24 -9.80 3.25
CA LEU A 46 11.84 -10.31 4.57
C LEU A 46 12.90 -11.24 5.16
N ARG A 47 13.41 -12.19 4.37
CA ARG A 47 14.48 -13.12 4.79
C ARG A 47 15.76 -12.39 5.18
N LYS A 48 16.18 -11.39 4.40
CA LYS A 48 17.37 -10.57 4.69
C LYS A 48 17.26 -9.86 6.04
N HIS A 49 16.05 -9.45 6.43
CA HIS A 49 15.78 -8.78 7.70
C HIS A 49 15.34 -9.74 8.83
N GLY A 50 15.36 -11.06 8.61
CA GLY A 50 14.95 -12.05 9.63
C GLY A 50 13.49 -11.93 10.03
N ILE A 51 12.62 -11.59 9.06
CA ILE A 51 11.17 -11.44 9.25
C ILE A 51 10.49 -12.71 8.75
N ASP A 52 9.99 -13.52 9.68
CA ASP A 52 9.28 -14.77 9.36
C ASP A 52 7.77 -14.57 9.21
N ASN A 53 7.22 -13.48 9.75
CA ASN A 53 5.80 -13.16 9.70
C ASN A 53 5.59 -11.66 9.49
N THR A 54 4.75 -11.31 8.52
CA THR A 54 4.35 -9.93 8.25
C THR A 54 2.85 -9.91 7.92
N PRO A 55 2.10 -8.90 8.38
CA PRO A 55 0.70 -8.73 7.99
C PRO A 55 0.53 -8.21 6.55
N LEU A 56 1.64 -7.87 5.86
CA LEU A 56 1.60 -7.31 4.52
C LEU A 56 1.87 -8.37 3.47
N THR A 57 1.03 -8.38 2.44
CA THR A 57 1.23 -9.20 1.24
C THR A 57 1.38 -8.28 0.02
N PRO A 58 2.37 -8.52 -0.85
CA PRO A 58 2.45 -7.85 -2.14
C PRO A 58 1.54 -8.50 -3.19
N TYR A 59 0.88 -9.61 -2.83
CA TYR A 59 -0.05 -10.31 -3.72
C TYR A 59 -1.30 -9.48 -3.95
N ILE A 60 -1.69 -9.33 -5.22
CA ILE A 60 -2.92 -8.68 -5.61
C ILE A 60 -3.79 -9.59 -6.49
N VAL A 61 -5.09 -9.33 -6.49
CA VAL A 61 -6.08 -9.99 -7.33
C VAL A 61 -6.83 -8.96 -8.19
N PRO A 62 -7.42 -9.36 -9.32
CA PRO A 62 -8.13 -8.45 -10.23
C PRO A 62 -9.14 -7.53 -9.53
N GLU A 63 -9.87 -8.07 -8.56
CA GLU A 63 -10.89 -7.35 -7.80
C GLU A 63 -10.33 -6.14 -7.03
N MET A 64 -9.06 -6.19 -6.61
CA MET A 64 -8.40 -5.07 -5.92
C MET A 64 -8.13 -3.89 -6.85
N LEU A 65 -8.00 -4.14 -8.16
CA LEU A 65 -7.83 -3.11 -9.19
C LEU A 65 -9.17 -2.62 -9.75
N THR A 66 -10.26 -3.36 -9.51
CA THR A 66 -11.60 -2.85 -9.80
C THR A 66 -11.95 -1.75 -8.80
N LEU A 67 -11.86 -0.49 -9.24
CA LEU A 67 -12.18 0.69 -8.46
C LEU A 67 -13.62 0.64 -7.94
N LYS A 68 -13.81 0.09 -6.73
CA LYS A 68 -15.03 0.24 -5.94
C LYS A 68 -14.71 1.21 -4.81
N PRO A 69 -14.97 2.52 -4.96
CA PRO A 69 -14.75 3.46 -3.88
C PRO A 69 -15.67 3.07 -2.71
N ILE A 70 -15.09 2.43 -1.68
CA ILE A 70 -15.78 2.19 -0.42
C ILE A 70 -15.65 3.47 0.39
N CYS A 71 -16.61 4.38 0.19
CA CYS A 71 -16.73 5.58 1.00
C CYS A 71 -17.67 5.29 2.17
N LEU A 72 -17.15 5.33 3.40
CA LEU A 72 -17.98 5.22 4.60
C LEU A 72 -18.66 6.57 4.88
N ASP A 73 -19.99 6.61 4.87
CA ASP A 73 -20.73 7.76 5.39
C ASP A 73 -20.62 7.80 6.92
N ASN A 74 -19.99 8.85 7.44
CA ASN A 74 -19.80 9.07 8.87
C ASN A 74 -20.80 10.07 9.47
N SER A 75 -21.88 10.43 8.75
CA SER A 75 -22.93 11.35 9.23
C SER A 75 -23.47 10.96 10.61
N LYS A 76 -23.80 9.68 10.82
CA LYS A 76 -24.28 9.14 12.10
C LYS A 76 -23.23 9.21 13.22
N LEU A 77 -21.96 9.01 12.90
CA LEU A 77 -20.87 9.11 13.86
C LEU A 77 -20.65 10.56 14.29
N ARG A 78 -20.72 11.51 13.35
CA ARG A 78 -20.61 12.94 13.66
C ARG A 78 -21.79 13.42 14.51
N ALA A 79 -22.99 12.92 14.24
CA ALA A 79 -24.20 13.27 15.00
C ALA A 79 -24.16 12.85 16.47
N SER A 80 -23.30 11.88 16.86
CA SER A 80 -23.13 11.50 18.28
C SER A 80 -22.27 12.47 19.08
N GLY A 81 -21.69 13.50 18.44
CA GLY A 81 -20.71 14.40 19.05
C GLY A 81 -19.29 13.84 19.05
N PHE A 82 -19.04 12.72 18.37
CA PHE A 82 -17.69 12.16 18.23
C PHE A 82 -16.76 13.14 17.51
N GLN A 83 -15.60 13.40 18.12
CA GLN A 83 -14.55 14.23 17.54
C GLN A 83 -13.35 13.37 17.14
N PHE A 84 -12.90 13.52 15.90
CA PHE A 84 -11.71 12.83 15.41
C PHE A 84 -10.46 13.45 16.02
N THR A 85 -9.66 12.64 16.71
CA THR A 85 -8.32 13.04 17.18
C THR A 85 -7.30 13.08 16.05
N VAL A 86 -7.55 12.35 14.97
CA VAL A 86 -6.75 12.32 13.73
C VAL A 86 -7.71 12.57 12.56
N PRO A 87 -7.96 13.85 12.19
CA PRO A 87 -8.99 14.19 11.20
C PRO A 87 -8.58 13.90 9.76
N GLU A 88 -7.27 13.81 9.48
CA GLU A 88 -6.71 13.59 8.15
C GLU A 88 -5.49 12.67 8.20
N PRO A 89 -5.18 11.94 7.11
CA PRO A 89 -3.95 11.20 6.99
C PRO A 89 -2.74 12.12 7.18
N CYS A 90 -1.86 11.77 8.10
CA CYS A 90 -0.68 12.56 8.45
C CYS A 90 0.57 11.70 8.30
N ARG A 91 1.62 12.29 7.71
CA ARG A 91 2.93 11.66 7.52
C ARG A 91 3.51 11.16 8.84
N ASP A 92 3.54 12.00 9.88
CA ASP A 92 4.12 11.67 11.17
C ASP A 92 3.47 10.44 11.82
N ASN A 93 2.15 10.29 11.66
CA ASN A 93 1.42 9.13 12.18
C ASN A 93 1.75 7.86 11.39
N LEU A 94 1.94 7.96 10.07
CA LEU A 94 2.39 6.84 9.25
C LEU A 94 3.85 6.45 9.54
N GLU A 95 4.73 7.42 9.80
CA GLU A 95 6.11 7.14 10.22
C GLU A 95 6.15 6.41 11.56
N LYS A 96 5.31 6.81 12.52
CA LYS A 96 5.16 6.09 13.80
C LYS A 96 4.73 4.64 13.58
N ILE A 97 3.67 4.40 12.81
CA ILE A 97 3.20 3.04 12.49
C ILE A 97 4.31 2.22 11.81
N LEU A 98 5.03 2.82 10.87
CA LEU A 98 6.13 2.16 10.17
C LEU A 98 7.27 1.79 11.13
N ASN A 99 7.62 2.68 12.05
CA ASN A 99 8.65 2.42 13.06
C ASN A 99 8.21 1.30 14.02
N ASP A 100 6.96 1.33 14.48
CA ASP A 100 6.39 0.26 15.30
C ASP A 100 6.49 -1.09 14.57
N TYR A 101 6.15 -1.13 13.28
CA TYR A 101 6.25 -2.35 12.46
C TYR A 101 7.68 -2.83 12.29
N LYS A 102 8.66 -1.92 12.19
CA LYS A 102 10.08 -2.28 12.14
C LYS A 102 10.56 -2.85 13.48
N GLU A 103 10.19 -2.22 14.59
CA GLU A 103 10.52 -2.69 15.95
C GLU A 103 9.92 -4.07 16.24
N MET A 104 8.69 -4.31 15.79
CA MET A 104 8.00 -5.60 15.89
C MET A 104 8.50 -6.65 14.89
N ARG A 105 9.47 -6.33 14.03
CA ARG A 105 9.95 -7.19 12.94
C ARG A 105 8.82 -7.65 12.00
N LEU A 106 7.88 -6.76 11.72
CA LEU A 106 6.78 -6.95 10.76
C LEU A 106 7.04 -6.24 9.42
N PHE A 107 8.00 -5.32 9.37
CA PHE A 107 8.38 -4.59 8.17
C PHE A 107 9.91 -4.43 8.07
N PRO A 108 10.51 -4.52 6.88
CA PRO A 108 11.96 -4.38 6.71
C PRO A 108 12.45 -2.96 7.08
N GLY A 109 13.49 -2.92 7.93
CA GLY A 109 13.99 -1.68 8.56
C GLY A 109 14.68 -0.70 7.61
N GLU A 110 15.31 -1.22 6.55
CA GLU A 110 15.92 -0.44 5.49
C GLU A 110 14.97 -0.45 4.29
N ALA A 111 14.48 0.74 3.90
CA ALA A 111 13.81 0.88 2.61
C ALA A 111 14.75 0.30 1.55
N ALA A 112 14.20 -0.56 0.69
CA ALA A 112 14.87 -1.18 -0.44
C ALA A 112 15.67 -0.14 -1.22
N THR A 113 16.92 0.09 -0.82
CA THR A 113 17.80 1.04 -1.47
C THR A 113 18.37 0.25 -2.63
N LYS A 114 17.67 0.35 -3.77
CA LYS A 114 17.97 -0.29 -5.05
C LYS A 114 17.72 -1.81 -5.06
N LEU A 115 16.47 -2.19 -5.31
CA LEU A 115 16.18 -3.36 -6.14
C LEU A 115 16.13 -2.91 -7.61
#